data_AF-A0A7W0M0Q9-F1
#
_entry.id   AF-A0A7W0M0Q9-F1
#
_cell.length_a   1.000
_cell.length_b   1.000
_cell.length_c   1.000
_cell.angle_alpha   90.00
_cell.angle_beta   90.00
_cell.angle_gamma   90.00
#
_symmetry.space_group_name_H-M   'P 1'
#
loop_
_entity.id
_entity.type
_entity.pdbx_description
1 polymer ?
#
loop_
_entity_poly.entity_id
_entity_poly.type
_entity_poly.pdbx_seq_one_letter_code
_entity_poly.pdbx_strand_id
1 'polypeptide(L)'
;MTVPENVRRDYRAAFLRYLPRREEAALHIGYQLGRSAVTDGLSILDLAQVHHEVLLEVLEDTKGEDLTQLATAASEFFLEVLATYDMAQRGFLRET
;
A
#
# COMPACT_ATOMS: atom_id res chain seq x y z
N MET A 1 5.66 15.09 -6.52
CA MET A 1 4.47 15.13 -7.38
C MET A 1 3.28 14.82 -6.48
N THR A 2 2.12 15.44 -6.68
CA THR A 2 0.95 15.12 -5.85
C THR A 2 0.29 13.86 -6.38
N VAL A 3 0.20 12.82 -5.54
CA VAL A 3 -0.43 11.56 -5.94
C VAL A 3 -1.95 11.78 -6.10
N PRO A 4 -2.60 11.22 -7.14
CA PRO A 4 -4.03 11.41 -7.34
C PRO A 4 -4.89 10.99 -6.14
N GLU A 5 -5.93 11.75 -5.82
CA GLU A 5 -6.76 11.51 -4.62
C GLU A 5 -7.46 10.15 -4.64
N ASN A 6 -7.85 9.65 -5.81
CA ASN A 6 -8.44 8.32 -5.95
C ASN A 6 -7.45 7.22 -5.55
N VAL A 7 -6.17 7.34 -5.92
CA VAL A 7 -5.11 6.40 -5.54
C VAL A 7 -4.94 6.40 -4.02
N ARG A 8 -4.83 7.59 -3.41
CA ARG A 8 -4.72 7.71 -1.94
C ARG A 8 -5.92 7.10 -1.23
N ARG A 9 -7.14 7.36 -1.71
CA ARG A 9 -8.39 6.82 -1.16
C ARG A 9 -8.43 5.30 -1.24
N ASP A 10 -8.12 4.73 -2.41
CA ASP A 10 -8.19 3.29 -2.64
C ASP A 10 -7.10 2.55 -1.85
N TYR A 11 -5.90 3.15 -1.75
CA TYR A 11 -4.83 2.70 -0.87
C TYR A 11 -5.25 2.72 0.60
N ARG A 12 -5.86 3.80 1.08
CA ARG A 12 -6.36 3.92 2.46
C ARG A 12 -7.40 2.85 2.78
N ALA A 13 -8.34 2.62 1.87
CA ALA A 13 -9.37 1.59 2.05
C ALA A 13 -8.76 0.19 2.16
N ALA A 14 -7.77 -0.11 1.32
CA ALA A 14 -7.01 -1.35 1.38
C ALA A 14 -6.23 -1.50 2.69
N PHE A 15 -5.51 -0.46 3.09
CA PHE A 15 -4.71 -0.41 4.31
C PHE A 15 -5.58 -0.68 5.55
N LEU A 16 -6.69 0.03 5.71
CA LEU A 16 -7.61 -0.15 6.84
C LEU A 16 -8.28 -1.53 6.86
N ARG A 17 -8.44 -2.17 5.70
CA ARG A 17 -8.97 -3.53 5.61
C ARG A 17 -7.93 -4.59 6.00
N TYR A 18 -6.64 -4.31 5.79
CA TYR A 18 -5.53 -5.19 6.16
C TYR A 18 -5.33 -5.27 7.69
N LEU A 19 -5.36 -4.11 8.37
CA LEU A 19 -4.99 -3.99 9.80
C LEU A 19 -5.71 -4.97 10.76
N PRO A 20 -7.04 -5.19 10.69
CA PRO A 20 -7.75 -5.95 11.72
C PRO A 20 -7.58 -7.46 11.62
N ARG A 21 -7.18 -7.98 10.45
CA ARG A 21 -7.21 -9.44 10.19
C ARG A 21 -5.84 -10.05 9.92
N ARG A 22 -4.85 -9.30 9.39
CA ARG A 22 -3.55 -9.87 8.96
C ARG A 22 -3.72 -11.20 8.16
N GLU A 23 -4.85 -11.36 7.47
CA GLU A 23 -5.27 -12.62 6.84
C GLU A 23 -4.98 -12.60 5.33
N GLU A 24 -4.87 -13.78 4.73
CA GLU A 24 -4.56 -14.04 3.31
C GLU A 24 -5.41 -13.25 2.30
N ALA A 25 -6.63 -12.81 2.66
CA ALA A 25 -7.45 -11.92 1.83
C ALA A 25 -6.78 -10.58 1.52
N ALA A 26 -5.81 -10.17 2.35
CA ALA A 26 -5.09 -8.93 2.23
C ALA A 26 -3.91 -9.00 1.22
N LEU A 27 -3.43 -10.21 0.88
CA LEU A 27 -2.50 -10.44 -0.24
C LEU A 27 -3.14 -10.11 -1.59
N HIS A 28 -4.43 -10.41 -1.75
CA HIS A 28 -5.16 -10.10 -2.98
C HIS A 28 -5.29 -8.59 -3.21
N ILE A 29 -5.35 -7.80 -2.13
CA ILE A 29 -5.50 -6.35 -2.19
C ILE A 29 -4.17 -5.67 -2.50
N GLY A 30 -3.07 -6.09 -1.85
CA GLY A 30 -1.72 -5.61 -2.17
C GLY A 30 -1.37 -5.85 -3.64
N TYR A 31 -1.72 -7.03 -4.17
CA TYR A 31 -1.55 -7.40 -5.57
C TYR A 31 -2.26 -6.47 -6.55
N GLN A 32 -3.54 -6.14 -6.30
CA GLN A 32 -4.29 -5.23 -7.16
C GLN A 32 -3.74 -3.81 -7.12
N LEU A 33 -3.30 -3.33 -5.96
CA LEU A 33 -2.71 -2.01 -5.81
C LEU A 33 -1.37 -1.88 -6.55
N GLY A 34 -0.45 -2.83 -6.36
CA GLY A 34 0.85 -2.81 -7.03
C GLY A 34 0.73 -2.87 -8.55
N ARG A 35 -0.21 -3.68 -9.06
CA ARG A 35 -0.52 -3.75 -10.50
C ARG A 35 -1.13 -2.45 -11.04
N SER A 36 -2.12 -1.90 -10.35
CA SER A 36 -2.80 -0.67 -10.80
C SER A 36 -1.85 0.53 -10.76
N ALA A 37 -0.92 0.57 -9.81
CA ALA A 37 0.10 1.61 -9.75
C ALA A 37 1.00 1.63 -10.98
N VAL A 38 1.39 0.47 -11.52
CA VAL A 38 2.15 0.38 -12.77
C VAL A 38 1.32 0.86 -13.96
N THR A 39 0.04 0.48 -14.05
CA THR A 39 -0.83 0.92 -15.16
C THR A 39 -1.14 2.42 -15.10
N ASP A 40 -1.21 2.98 -13.89
CA ASP A 40 -1.49 4.40 -13.64
C ASP A 40 -0.23 5.28 -13.74
N GLY A 41 0.93 4.68 -14.04
CA GLY A 41 2.21 5.40 -14.19
C GLY A 41 2.78 5.96 -12.88
N LEU A 42 2.35 5.42 -11.73
CA LEU A 42 2.89 5.81 -10.43
C LEU A 42 4.30 5.26 -10.26
N SER A 43 5.18 6.08 -9.70
CA SER A 43 6.51 5.62 -9.30
C SER A 43 6.48 4.93 -7.94
N ILE A 44 7.55 4.18 -7.64
CA ILE A 44 7.76 3.63 -6.29
C ILE A 44 7.83 4.72 -5.19
N LEU A 45 8.27 5.94 -5.55
CA LEU A 45 8.30 7.06 -4.61
C LEU A 45 6.90 7.61 -4.32
N ASP A 46 6.01 7.60 -5.31
CA ASP A 46 4.60 7.97 -5.13
C ASP A 46 3.89 6.98 -4.19
N LEU A 47 4.17 5.68 -4.34
CA LEU A 47 3.66 4.64 -3.46
C LEU A 47 4.17 4.79 -2.02
N ALA A 48 5.46 5.08 -1.84
CA ALA A 48 6.04 5.33 -0.53
C ALA A 48 5.40 6.55 0.15
N GLN A 49 5.19 7.63 -0.62
CA GLN A 49 4.53 8.83 -0.12
C GLN A 49 3.11 8.53 0.36
N VAL A 50 2.27 7.90 -0.47
CA VAL A 50 0.89 7.54 -0.09
C VAL A 50 0.86 6.63 1.14
N HIS A 51 1.76 5.65 1.21
CA HIS A 51 1.84 4.76 2.36
C HIS A 51 2.06 5.53 3.66
N HIS A 52 3.04 6.43 3.68
CA HIS A 52 3.36 7.19 4.87
C HIS A 52 2.28 8.22 5.24
N GLU A 53 1.66 8.87 4.25
CA GLU A 53 0.51 9.76 4.50
C GLU A 53 -0.65 9.00 5.16
N VAL A 54 -1.03 7.85 4.62
CA VAL A 54 -2.09 7.00 5.20
C VAL A 54 -1.71 6.44 6.57
N LEU A 55 -0.45 6.02 6.75
CA LEU A 55 0.04 5.53 8.04
C LEU A 55 -0.06 6.61 9.12
N LEU A 56 0.34 7.85 8.82
CA LEU A 56 0.26 8.97 9.75
C LEU A 56 -1.19 9.25 10.18
N GLU A 57 -2.12 9.27 9.22
CA GLU A 57 -3.56 9.43 9.52
C GLU A 57 -4.07 8.35 10.49
N VAL A 58 -3.64 7.09 10.33
CA VAL A 58 -4.07 6.00 11.21
C VAL A 58 -3.38 6.07 12.57
N LEU A 59 -2.12 6.49 12.62
CA LEU A 59 -1.38 6.66 13.87
C LEU A 59 -2.01 7.74 14.76
N GLU A 60 -2.54 8.82 14.18
CA GLU A 60 -3.23 9.89 14.92
C GLU A 60 -4.46 9.37 15.69
N ASP A 61 -5.16 8.37 15.14
CA ASP A 61 -6.36 7.78 15.72
C ASP A 61 -6.07 6.54 16.61
N THR A 62 -4.82 6.08 16.68
CA THR A 62 -4.45 4.82 17.35
C THR A 62 -3.90 5.03 18.76
N LYS A 63 -4.32 4.17 19.70
CA LYS A 63 -3.84 4.20 21.08
C LYS A 63 -2.40 3.70 21.20
N GLY A 64 -1.68 4.22 22.19
CA GLY A 64 -0.25 3.92 22.42
C GLY A 64 0.10 2.43 22.54
N GLU A 65 -0.76 1.62 23.14
CA GLU A 65 -0.55 0.18 23.35
C GLU A 65 -0.58 -0.64 22.04
N ASP A 66 -1.23 -0.11 21.00
CA ASP A 66 -1.40 -0.78 19.71
C ASP A 66 -0.38 -0.31 18.65
N LEU A 67 0.42 0.72 18.94
CA LEU A 67 1.31 1.36 17.95
C LEU A 67 2.33 0.39 17.33
N THR A 68 2.94 -0.48 18.14
CA THR A 68 3.93 -1.45 17.62
C THR A 68 3.28 -2.47 16.68
N GLN A 69 2.07 -2.93 17.00
CA GLN A 69 1.34 -3.88 16.17
C GLN A 69 0.88 -3.24 14.86
N LEU A 70 0.38 -2.00 14.94
CA LEU A 70 0.03 -1.19 13.77
C LEU A 70 1.24 -0.96 12.87
N ALA A 71 2.37 -0.52 13.41
CA ALA A 71 3.59 -0.27 12.63
C ALA A 71 4.10 -1.55 11.95
N THR A 72 4.02 -2.69 12.64
CA THR A 72 4.39 -4.00 12.07
C THR A 72 3.46 -4.37 10.91
N ALA A 73 2.14 -4.29 11.10
CA ALA A 73 1.16 -4.60 10.04
C ALA A 73 1.27 -3.64 8.85
N ALA A 74 1.55 -2.36 9.10
CA ALA A 74 1.78 -1.36 8.06
C ALA A 74 3.01 -1.71 7.20
N SER A 75 4.11 -2.11 7.85
CA SER A 75 5.32 -2.55 7.16
C SER A 75 5.08 -3.78 6.29
N GLU A 76 4.39 -4.79 6.83
CA GLU A 76 4.02 -6.01 6.10
C GLU A 76 3.17 -5.68 4.87
N PHE A 77 2.13 -4.85 5.03
CA PHE A 77 1.31 -4.39 3.92
C PHE A 77 2.12 -3.65 2.84
N PHE A 78 3.04 -2.77 3.24
CA PHE A 78 3.84 -2.01 2.30
C PHE A 78 4.76 -2.91 1.47
N LEU A 79 5.42 -3.88 2.11
CA LEU A 79 6.28 -4.84 1.43
C LEU A 79 5.51 -5.66 0.39
N GLU A 80 4.27 -6.06 0.67
CA GLU A 80 3.41 -6.76 -0.29
C GLU A 80 3.05 -5.89 -1.50
N VAL A 81 2.70 -4.62 -1.27
CA VAL A 81 2.45 -3.67 -2.38
C VAL A 81 3.72 -3.47 -3.22
N LEU A 82 4.89 -3.35 -2.61
CA LEU A 82 6.15 -3.16 -3.33
C LEU A 82 6.56 -4.41 -4.11
N ALA A 83 6.39 -5.60 -3.54
CA ALA A 83 6.68 -6.86 -4.22
C ALA A 83 5.83 -7.02 -5.49
N THR A 84 4.55 -6.69 -5.39
CA THR A 84 3.60 -6.82 -6.51
C THR A 84 3.79 -5.73 -7.56
N TYR A 85 4.18 -4.51 -7.15
CA TYR A 85 4.63 -3.45 -8.05
C TYR A 85 5.89 -3.87 -8.83
N ASP A 86 6.92 -4.40 -8.17
CA ASP A 86 8.15 -4.87 -8.83
C ASP A 86 7.86 -5.99 -9.83
N MET A 87 7.01 -6.96 -9.47
CA MET A 87 6.57 -8.02 -10.38
C MET A 87 5.83 -7.46 -11.60
N ALA A 88 4.91 -6.52 -11.40
CA ALA A 88 4.14 -5.90 -12.48
C ALA A 88 5.03 -5.03 -13.39
N GLN A 89 5.95 -4.26 -12.81
CA GLN A 89 6.89 -3.41 -13.55
C GLN A 89 7.82 -4.26 -14.43
N ARG A 90 8.35 -5.38 -13.90
CA ARG A 90 9.17 -6.32 -14.69
C ARG A 90 8.39 -6.99 -15.81
N GLY A 91 7.13 -7.31 -15.60
CA GLY A 91 6.23 -7.85 -16.63
C GLY A 91 6.05 -6.83 -17.76
N PHE A 92 5.67 -5.61 -17.41
CA PHE A 92 5.47 -4.51 -18.36
C PHE A 92 6.73 -4.24 -19.21
N LEU A 93 7.89 -4.14 -18.57
CA LEU A 93 9.18 -3.88 -19.24
C LEU A 93 9.67 -5.01 -20.16
N ARG A 94 9.10 -6.22 -20.07
CA ARG A 94 9.43 -7.34 -20.98
C ARG A 94 8.50 -7.42 -22.19
N GLU A 95 7.34 -6.79 -22.10
CA GLU A 95 6.34 -6.73 -23.16
C GLU A 95 6.52 -5.51 -24.09
N THR A 96 7.44 -4.61 -23.74
CA THR A 96 7.83 -3.42 -24.52
C THR A 96 9.17 -3.59 -25.20
#